data_AF-A0A946RYH4-F1
#
_entry.id   AF-A0A946RYH4-F1
#
_cell.length_a   1.000
_cell.length_b   1.000
_cell.length_c   1.000
_cell.angle_alpha   90.00
_cell.angle_beta   90.00
_cell.angle_gamma   90.00
#
_symmetry.space_group_name_H-M   'P 1'
#
loop_
_entity.id
_entity.type
_entity.pdbx_description
1 polymer ?
#
loop_
_entity_poly.entity_id
_entity_poly.type
_entity_poly.pdbx_seq_one_letter_code
_entity_poly.pdbx_strand_id
1 'polypeptide(L)'
;MKQLKITTILLLSIMIVIIGCGDDGDSPAAPDENNAPVMEGVTAENDTVFSGDRTTLTCTASDEDGDDLTYLWTAPAGTFPDQN
;
A
#
# COMPACT_ATOMS: atom_id res chain seq x y z
N MET A 1 60.29 14.93 -23.55
CA MET A 1 58.97 14.35 -23.23
C MET A 1 59.15 13.51 -21.97
N LYS A 2 59.00 14.02 -20.75
CA LYS A 2 57.73 14.01 -20.01
C LYS A 2 57.99 14.71 -18.66
N GLN A 3 57.98 16.04 -18.63
CA GLN A 3 57.69 16.75 -17.38
C GLN A 3 56.18 16.68 -17.23
N LEU A 4 55.65 15.53 -16.84
CA LEU A 4 54.27 15.43 -16.37
C LEU A 4 54.27 16.27 -15.08
N LYS A 5 53.92 17.55 -15.24
CA LYS A 5 54.12 18.59 -14.23
C LYS A 5 53.35 18.14 -12.99
N ILE A 6 54.05 17.90 -11.89
CA ILE A 6 53.48 17.53 -10.59
C ILE A 6 52.31 18.45 -10.20
N THR A 7 52.34 19.71 -10.65
CA THR A 7 51.25 20.69 -10.56
C THR A 7 49.95 20.24 -11.23
N THR A 8 50.00 19.56 -12.38
CA THR A 8 48.82 19.01 -13.05
C THR A 8 48.21 17.87 -12.26
N ILE A 9 49.03 17.01 -11.63
CA ILE A 9 48.54 15.93 -10.75
C ILE A 9 47.92 16.53 -9.49
N LEU A 10 48.55 17.55 -8.89
CA LEU A 10 48.06 18.22 -7.69
C LEU A 10 46.74 18.96 -7.93
N LEU A 11 46.61 19.63 -9.08
CA LEU A 11 45.37 20.28 -9.52
C LEU A 11 44.26 19.27 -9.82
N LEU A 12 44.60 18.11 -10.42
CA LEU A 12 43.63 17.03 -10.66
C LEU A 12 43.13 16.42 -9.34
N SER A 13 44.02 16.17 -8.37
CA SER A 13 43.65 15.62 -7.06
C SER A 13 42.80 16.57 -6.22
N ILE A 14 43.04 17.89 -6.31
CA ILE A 14 42.20 18.89 -5.64
C ILE A 14 40.79 18.92 -6.24
N MET A 15 40.64 18.70 -7.55
CA MET A 15 39.35 18.67 -8.23
C MET A 15 38.52 17.41 -7.92
N ILE A 16 39.18 16.31 -7.57
CA ILE A 16 38.54 15.05 -7.16
C ILE A 16 37.95 15.14 -5.74
N VAL A 17 38.50 15.98 -4.86
CA VAL A 17 38.03 16.14 -3.46
C VAL A 17 36.74 16.97 -3.35
N ILE A 18 36.40 17.79 -4.36
CA ILE A 18 35.23 18.69 -4.36
C ILE A 18 33.95 18.06 -4.93
N ILE A 19 34.00 16.81 -5.43
CA ILE A 19 32.84 16.06 -5.97
C ILE A 19 32.30 15.05 -4.94
N GLY A 20 32.73 15.15 -3.68
CA GLY A 20 32.14 14.41 -2.56
C GLY A 20 30.92 15.11 -2.00
N CYS A 21 29.81 15.15 -2.74
CA CYS A 21 28.50 15.45 -2.20
C CYS A 21 27.58 14.28 -2.56
N GLY A 22 27.66 13.23 -1.75
CA GLY A 22 26.72 12.13 -1.77
C GLY A 22 26.18 12.02 -0.36
N ASP A 23 25.15 12.81 -0.06
CA ASP A 23 24.26 12.54 1.05
C ASP A 23 23.66 11.15 0.77
N ASP A 24 24.15 10.13 1.47
CA ASP A 24 23.66 8.74 1.39
C ASP A 24 22.27 8.64 2.05
N GLY A 25 21.36 9.54 1.66
CA GLY A 25 19.97 9.59 2.09
C GLY A 25 19.11 8.47 1.48
N ASP A 26 19.72 7.43 0.90
CA ASP A 26 19.05 6.20 0.51
C ASP A 26 18.90 5.30 1.75
N SER A 27 18.29 5.84 2.81
CA SER A 27 17.62 4.96 3.76
C SER A 27 16.44 4.40 2.96
N PRO A 28 16.35 3.08 2.72
CA PRO A 28 15.14 2.53 2.14
C PRO A 28 14.01 2.99 3.06
N ALA A 29 13.01 3.68 2.49
CA ALA A 29 11.77 3.91 3.19
C ALA A 29 11.34 2.54 3.70
N ALA A 30 11.10 2.42 5.01
CA ALA A 30 10.51 1.21 5.54
C ALA A 30 9.27 0.91 4.70
N PRO A 31 9.00 -0.36 4.35
CA PRO A 31 7.78 -0.69 3.63
C PRO A 31 6.60 -0.06 4.38
N ASP A 32 5.70 0.59 3.64
CA ASP A 32 4.50 1.19 4.24
C ASP A 32 3.81 0.13 5.11
N GLU A 33 3.45 0.50 6.34
CA GLU A 33 2.79 -0.42 7.27
C GLU A 33 1.37 -0.69 6.76
N ASN A 34 1.03 -1.96 6.56
CA ASN A 34 -0.31 -2.36 6.12
C ASN A 34 -1.30 -2.17 7.26
N ASN A 35 -2.39 -1.50 6.94
CA ASN A 35 -3.51 -1.24 7.83
C ASN A 35 -4.59 -2.29 7.59
N ALA A 36 -5.40 -2.54 8.61
CA ALA A 36 -6.53 -3.45 8.48
C ALA A 36 -7.72 -2.70 7.88
N PRO A 37 -8.60 -3.36 7.10
CA PRO A 37 -9.78 -2.71 6.56
C PRO A 37 -10.78 -2.37 7.66
N VAL A 38 -11.58 -1.35 7.40
CA VAL A 38 -12.61 -0.84 8.32
C VAL A 38 -13.99 -1.14 7.74
N MET A 39 -14.88 -1.71 8.55
CA MET A 39 -16.29 -1.89 8.18
C MET A 39 -17.09 -0.68 8.64
N GLU A 40 -17.69 0.08 7.73
CA GLU A 40 -18.58 1.19 8.08
C GLU A 40 -19.98 0.71 8.45
N GLY A 41 -20.45 -0.39 7.87
CA GLY A 41 -21.69 -1.01 8.31
C GLY A 41 -22.32 -2.00 7.32
N VAL A 42 -23.47 -2.52 7.73
CA VAL A 42 -24.31 -3.42 6.93
C VAL A 42 -25.73 -2.87 6.89
N THR A 43 -26.30 -2.82 5.69
CA THR A 43 -27.70 -2.42 5.48
C THR A 43 -28.49 -3.55 4.83
N ALA A 44 -29.79 -3.59 5.10
CA ALA A 44 -30.73 -4.51 4.47
C ALA A 44 -31.74 -3.71 3.65
N GLU A 45 -32.16 -4.25 2.50
CA GLU A 45 -33.26 -3.68 1.72
C GLU A 45 -34.60 -3.78 2.49
N ASN A 46 -34.79 -4.87 3.24
CA ASN A 46 -35.96 -5.08 4.09
C ASN A 46 -35.56 -5.64 5.46
N ASP A 47 -36.07 -5.03 6.52
CA ASP A 47 -35.84 -5.47 7.91
C ASP A 47 -36.66 -6.70 8.30
N THR A 48 -37.59 -7.14 7.44
CA THR A 48 -38.41 -8.33 7.65
C THR A 48 -38.51 -9.10 6.34
N VAL A 49 -38.27 -10.40 6.42
CA VAL A 49 -38.28 -11.32 5.27
C VAL A 49 -39.15 -12.52 5.64
N PHE A 50 -40.15 -12.82 4.81
CA PHE A 50 -41.00 -13.99 5.03
C PHE A 50 -40.34 -15.25 4.47
N SER A 51 -40.83 -16.42 4.90
CA SER A 51 -40.30 -17.69 4.43
C SER A 51 -40.46 -17.83 2.91
N GLY A 52 -39.35 -18.06 2.21
CA GLY A 52 -39.30 -18.19 0.76
C GLY A 52 -38.93 -16.89 0.03
N ASP A 53 -38.97 -15.75 0.71
CA ASP A 53 -38.55 -14.48 0.16
C ASP A 53 -37.02 -14.30 0.25
N ARG A 54 -36.53 -13.26 -0.43
CA ARG A 54 -35.12 -12.84 -0.40
C ARG A 54 -35.04 -11.36 -0.08
N THR A 55 -33.94 -10.96 0.55
CA THR A 55 -33.56 -9.56 0.71
C THR A 55 -32.10 -9.39 0.33
N THR A 56 -31.73 -8.18 -0.05
CA THR A 56 -30.34 -7.81 -0.35
C THR A 56 -29.70 -7.25 0.92
N LEU A 57 -28.52 -7.77 1.27
CA LEU A 57 -27.64 -7.16 2.27
C LEU A 57 -26.48 -6.48 1.56
N THR A 58 -26.13 -5.28 2.00
CA THR A 58 -24.99 -4.52 1.50
C THR A 58 -24.03 -4.26 2.65
N CYS A 59 -22.78 -4.72 2.53
CA CYS A 59 -21.69 -4.33 3.42
C CYS A 59 -20.93 -3.16 2.79
N THR A 60 -20.68 -2.12 3.56
CA THR A 60 -19.74 -1.06 3.22
C THR A 60 -18.51 -1.27 4.09
N ALA A 61 -17.36 -1.42 3.42
CA ALA A 61 -16.04 -1.45 4.03
C ALA A 61 -15.05 -0.65 3.15
N SER A 62 -13.99 -0.13 3.77
CA SER A 62 -12.89 0.54 3.09
C SER A 62 -11.54 0.06 3.60
N ASP A 63 -10.54 0.15 2.74
CA ASP A 63 -9.13 -0.08 3.05
C ASP A 63 -8.35 1.20 2.73
N GLU A 64 -7.55 1.68 3.68
CA GLU A 64 -6.82 2.95 3.51
C GLU A 64 -5.57 2.82 2.64
N ASP A 65 -5.04 1.61 2.49
CA ASP A 65 -3.90 1.31 1.62
C ASP A 65 -4.36 1.04 0.18
N GLY A 66 -5.68 0.82 -0.01
CA GLY A 66 -6.30 0.57 -1.30
C GLY A 66 -6.26 -0.91 -1.70
N ASP A 67 -6.08 -1.81 -0.75
CA ASP A 67 -6.08 -3.24 -0.97
C ASP A 67 -7.48 -3.77 -1.36
N ASP A 68 -7.52 -4.83 -2.16
CA ASP A 68 -8.76 -5.50 -2.55
C ASP A 68 -9.41 -6.19 -1.34
N LEU A 69 -10.70 -5.91 -1.12
CA LEU A 69 -11.47 -6.49 -0.02
C LEU A 69 -12.15 -7.79 -0.41
N THR A 70 -12.05 -8.79 0.46
CA THR A 70 -12.78 -10.07 0.35
C THR A 70 -13.86 -10.16 1.42
N TYR A 71 -15.04 -10.66 1.05
CA TYR A 71 -16.21 -10.75 1.94
C TYR A 71 -16.64 -12.19 2.16
N LEU A 72 -17.00 -12.52 3.40
CA LEU A 72 -17.57 -13.82 3.77
C LEU A 72 -18.83 -13.62 4.61
N TRP A 73 -19.94 -14.17 4.15
CA TRP A 73 -21.23 -14.09 4.82
C TRP A 73 -21.59 -15.42 5.47
N THR A 74 -21.99 -15.38 6.74
CA THR A 74 -22.49 -16.53 7.48
C THR A 74 -23.72 -16.14 8.28
N ALA A 75 -24.65 -17.08 8.44
CA ALA A 75 -25.86 -16.89 9.25
C ALA A 75 -26.26 -18.21 9.90
N PRO A 76 -26.91 -18.18 11.07
CA PRO A 76 -27.42 -19.39 11.73
C PRO A 76 -28.57 -20.05 10.96
N ALA A 77 -29.24 -19.32 10.05
CA ALA A 77 -30.32 -19.81 9.21
C ALA A 77 -30.37 -19.06 7.87
N GLY A 78 -31.03 -19.65 6.87
CA GLY A 78 -31.06 -19.13 5.50
C GLY A 78 -29.80 -19.46 4.72
N THR A 79 -29.65 -18.85 3.55
CA THR A 79 -28.51 -19.08 2.65
C THR A 79 -28.14 -17.80 1.94
N PHE A 80 -26.84 -17.60 1.70
CA PHE A 80 -26.31 -16.57 0.81
C PHE A 80 -25.92 -17.25 -0.51
N PRO A 81 -26.77 -17.20 -1.55
CA PRO A 81 -26.40 -17.77 -2.84
C PRO A 81 -25.24 -16.96 -3.44
N ASP A 82 -24.19 -17.68 -3.85
CA ASP A 82 -23.00 -17.23 -4.58
C ASP A 82 -22.54 -15.79 -4.30
N GLN A 83 -21.63 -15.66 -3.32
CA GLN A 83 -20.89 -14.45 -3.02
C GLN A 83 -19.68 -14.40 -3.95
N ASN A 84 -19.83 -13.83 -5.14
CA ASN A 84 -18.71 -13.57 -6.03
C ASN A 84 -18.40 -12.07 -6.08
#